data_AF-A0A3A6D9E0-F1
#
_entry.id   AF-A0A3A6D9E0-F1
#
_cell.length_a   1.000
_cell.length_b   1.000
_cell.length_c   1.000
_cell.angle_alpha   90.00
_cell.angle_beta   90.00
_cell.angle_gamma   90.00
#
_symmetry.space_group_name_H-M   'P 1'
#
loop_
_entity.id
_entity.type
_entity.pdbx_description
1 polymer ?
#
loop_
_entity_poly.entity_id
_entity_poly.type
_entity_poly.pdbx_seq_one_letter_code
_entity_poly.pdbx_strand_id
1 'polypeptide(L)'
;MSMLYYFFSIKETENAYLFQNLNISKDTQLLKHQNQYPVIFITLKDMKNNSFHKQLEMYSLLIQKVIRKNKELLTSKDIDEFDKERIINLYRGVHNEVDLQNALGFISDCLMQHHHKKVILLIDE
;
A
#
# COMPACT_ATOMS: atom_id res chain seq x y z
N MET A 1 12.09 6.91 -4.18
CA MET A 1 12.22 6.10 -2.95
C MET A 1 12.04 7.01 -1.75
N SER A 2 11.31 6.59 -0.73
CA SER A 2 11.03 7.42 0.46
C SER A 2 11.62 6.76 1.71
N MET A 3 12.45 7.47 2.48
CA MET A 3 13.00 6.96 3.75
C MET A 3 11.90 6.62 4.76
N LEU A 4 10.74 7.28 4.68
CA LEU A 4 9.58 6.96 5.52
C LEU A 4 9.03 5.56 5.19
N TYR A 5 9.00 5.17 3.92
CA TYR A 5 8.59 3.83 3.54
C TYR A 5 9.55 2.78 4.11
N TYR A 6 10.87 3.00 3.99
CA TYR A 6 11.88 2.10 4.57
C TYR A 6 11.82 2.04 6.10
N PHE A 7 11.50 3.15 6.75
CA PHE A 7 11.42 3.19 8.20
C PHE A 7 10.20 2.44 8.73
N PHE A 8 9.02 2.61 8.14
CA PHE A 8 7.79 2.05 8.69
C PHE A 8 7.42 0.67 8.16
N SER A 9 7.79 0.33 6.93
CA SER A 9 7.28 -0.84 6.23
C SER A 9 7.77 -2.15 6.83
N ILE A 10 6.84 -3.06 7.14
CA ILE A 10 7.13 -4.46 7.52
C ILE A 10 7.87 -5.24 6.42
N LYS A 11 7.80 -4.77 5.18
CA LYS A 11 8.49 -5.41 4.04
C LYS A 11 9.97 -5.04 3.96
N GLU A 12 10.41 -4.11 4.79
CA GLU A 12 11.76 -3.53 4.76
C GLU A 12 12.55 -3.86 6.04
N THR A 13 12.17 -4.93 6.76
CA THR A 13 12.87 -5.40 7.97
C THR A 13 14.34 -5.71 7.72
N GLU A 14 14.67 -6.28 6.55
CA GLU A 14 16.06 -6.52 6.13
C GLU A 14 16.86 -5.22 5.93
N ASN A 15 16.18 -4.10 5.72
CA ASN A 15 16.77 -2.78 5.53
C ASN A 15 16.81 -1.95 6.83
N ALA A 16 16.51 -2.56 7.98
CA ALA A 16 16.53 -1.88 9.28
C ALA A 16 17.90 -1.25 9.62
N TYR A 17 18.98 -1.80 9.07
CA TYR A 17 20.35 -1.30 9.24
C TYR A 17 20.53 0.13 8.71
N LEU A 18 19.70 0.58 7.75
CA LEU A 18 19.77 1.93 7.18
C LEU A 18 19.58 3.04 8.23
N PHE A 19 19.00 2.71 9.38
CA PHE A 19 18.72 3.66 10.46
C PHE A 19 19.70 3.55 11.64
N GLN A 20 20.68 2.64 11.58
CA GLN A 20 21.68 2.50 12.63
C GLN A 20 22.63 3.71 12.64
N ASN A 21 23.07 4.12 13.83
CA ASN A 21 24.02 5.21 14.06
C ASN A 21 23.58 6.60 13.53
N LEU A 22 22.32 6.75 13.13
CA LEU A 22 21.72 8.03 12.75
C LEU A 22 21.09 8.72 13.96
N ASN A 23 20.78 10.02 13.85
CA ASN A 23 20.18 10.73 14.99
C ASN A 23 18.82 10.12 15.43
N ILE A 24 18.08 9.53 14.48
CA ILE A 24 16.84 8.79 14.72
C ILE A 24 17.04 7.57 15.62
N SER A 25 18.23 6.94 15.61
CA SER A 25 18.53 5.77 16.44
C SER A 25 18.66 6.12 17.93
N LYS A 26 18.71 7.40 18.27
CA LYS A 26 18.73 7.88 19.66
C LYS A 26 17.31 8.02 20.23
N ASP A 27 16.28 8.02 19.38
CA ASP A 27 14.88 8.10 19.81
C ASP A 27 14.29 6.70 19.97
N THR A 28 14.32 6.20 21.21
CA THR A 28 13.82 4.86 21.55
C THR A 28 12.30 4.72 21.40
N GLN A 29 11.53 5.82 21.43
CA GLN A 29 10.09 5.75 21.19
C GLN A 29 9.82 5.58 19.71
N LEU A 30 10.51 6.36 18.86
CA LEU A 30 10.32 6.28 17.42
C LEU A 30 10.78 4.92 16.86
N LEU A 31 11.88 4.34 17.39
CA LEU A 31 12.35 3.01 16.98
C LEU A 31 11.32 1.90 17.20
N LYS A 32 10.37 2.05 18.14
CA LYS A 32 9.26 1.10 18.29
C LYS A 32 8.32 1.05 17.09
N HIS A 33 8.38 2.05 16.21
CA HIS A 33 7.59 2.11 14.98
C HIS A 33 8.35 1.55 13.77
N GLN A 34 9.63 1.23 13.91
CA GLN A 34 10.48 0.78 12.81
C GLN A 34 10.03 -0.59 12.29
N ASN A 35 9.75 -0.66 11.00
CA ASN A 35 9.33 -1.84 10.26
C ASN A 35 8.12 -2.57 10.88
N GLN A 36 7.20 -1.81 11.51
CA GLN A 36 6.05 -2.38 12.24
C GLN A 36 4.71 -2.26 11.50
N TYR A 37 4.64 -1.54 10.38
CA TYR A 37 3.37 -1.23 9.70
C TYR A 37 3.34 -1.78 8.27
N PRO A 38 2.20 -2.31 7.81
CA PRO A 38 1.92 -2.39 6.38
C PRO A 38 1.89 -0.97 5.82
N VAL A 39 2.63 -0.72 4.75
CA VAL A 39 2.71 0.60 4.13
C VAL A 39 2.28 0.52 2.68
N ILE A 40 1.25 1.29 2.32
CA ILE A 40 0.91 1.57 0.93
C ILE A 40 1.62 2.87 0.55
N PHE A 41 2.56 2.79 -0.40
CA PHE A 41 3.22 3.96 -0.97
C PHE A 41 2.77 4.15 -2.42
N ILE A 42 2.08 5.26 -2.67
CA ILE A 42 1.62 5.67 -4.00
C ILE A 42 2.23 7.02 -4.39
N THR A 43 2.36 7.23 -5.69
CA THR A 43 2.77 8.52 -6.25
C THR A 43 1.77 8.96 -7.30
N LEU A 44 1.43 10.25 -7.29
CA LEU A 44 0.53 10.87 -8.24
C LEU A 44 1.29 11.61 -9.37
N LYS A 45 2.62 11.49 -9.44
CA LYS A 45 3.47 12.16 -10.46
C LYS A 45 3.04 11.89 -11.90
N ASP A 46 2.53 10.68 -12.15
CA ASP A 46 2.14 10.20 -13.47
C ASP A 46 0.67 10.50 -13.79
N MET A 47 -0.07 11.10 -12.85
CA MET A 47 -1.49 11.45 -12.95
C MET A 47 -1.68 12.80 -13.65
N LYS A 48 -1.18 12.90 -14.90
CA LYS A 48 -1.11 14.16 -15.67
C LYS A 48 -2.02 14.16 -16.91
N ASN A 49 -3.03 13.30 -16.94
CA ASN A 49 -3.87 13.17 -18.14
C ASN A 49 -4.89 14.31 -18.28
N ASN A 50 -5.12 14.71 -19.53
CA ASN A 50 -6.00 15.84 -19.84
C ASN A 50 -7.49 15.47 -19.88
N SER A 51 -7.85 14.22 -19.61
CA SER A 51 -9.26 13.80 -19.54
C SER A 51 -9.51 12.92 -18.31
N PHE A 52 -10.70 13.08 -17.73
CA PHE A 52 -11.14 12.31 -16.57
C PHE A 52 -11.11 10.80 -16.85
N HIS A 53 -11.53 10.36 -18.04
CA HIS A 53 -11.50 8.94 -18.41
C HIS A 53 -10.09 8.35 -18.39
N LYS A 54 -9.11 9.04 -18.99
CA LYS A 54 -7.70 8.61 -18.98
C LYS A 54 -7.13 8.66 -17.56
N GLN A 55 -7.62 9.57 -16.74
CA GLN A 55 -7.24 9.68 -15.34
C GLN A 55 -7.74 8.49 -14.50
N LEU A 56 -8.97 8.02 -14.77
CA LEU A 56 -9.51 6.79 -14.17
C LEU A 56 -8.73 5.55 -14.62
N GLU A 57 -8.36 5.45 -15.90
CA GLU A 57 -7.51 4.35 -16.40
C GLU A 57 -6.15 4.32 -15.68
N MET A 58 -5.48 5.47 -15.53
CA MET A 58 -4.23 5.55 -14.78
C MET A 58 -4.41 5.21 -13.30
N TYR A 59 -5.53 5.61 -12.70
CA TYR A 59 -5.84 5.23 -11.33
C TYR A 59 -6.03 3.72 -11.19
N SER A 60 -6.74 3.08 -12.13
CA SER A 60 -6.85 1.61 -12.18
C SER A 60 -5.47 0.94 -12.25
N LEU A 61 -4.55 1.45 -13.09
CA LEU A 61 -3.18 0.94 -13.15
C LEU A 61 -2.41 1.14 -11.83
N LEU A 62 -2.63 2.25 -11.13
CA LEU A 62 -2.06 2.51 -9.80
C LEU A 62 -2.59 1.49 -8.79
N ILE A 63 -3.89 1.21 -8.76
CA ILE A 63 -4.50 0.19 -7.91
C ILE A 63 -3.91 -1.20 -8.21
N GLN A 64 -3.81 -1.58 -9.48
CA GLN A 64 -3.18 -2.84 -9.88
C GLN A 64 -1.74 -2.94 -9.38
N LYS A 65 -0.97 -1.84 -9.42
CA LYS A 65 0.40 -1.78 -8.90
C LYS A 65 0.44 -1.93 -7.38
N VAL A 66 -0.51 -1.33 -6.65
CA VAL A 66 -0.64 -1.52 -5.20
C VAL A 66 -0.92 -2.99 -4.89
N ILE A 67 -1.89 -3.62 -5.56
CA ILE A 67 -2.20 -5.04 -5.35
C ILE A 67 -1.00 -5.93 -5.71
N ARG A 68 -0.30 -5.64 -6.82
CA ARG A 68 0.90 -6.38 -7.24
C ARG A 68 2.02 -6.35 -6.20
N LYS A 69 2.13 -5.27 -5.42
CA LYS A 69 3.09 -5.15 -4.32
C LYS A 69 2.63 -5.89 -3.07
N ASN A 70 1.34 -6.20 -2.95
CA ASN A 70 0.71 -6.85 -1.81
C ASN A 70 0.04 -8.17 -2.22
N LYS A 71 0.76 -9.02 -2.99
CA LYS A 71 0.21 -10.28 -3.52
C LYS A 71 -0.14 -11.29 -2.43
N GLU A 72 0.45 -11.16 -1.25
CA GLU A 72 0.15 -11.98 -0.08
C GLU A 72 -1.35 -11.96 0.28
N LEU A 73 -2.05 -10.87 -0.04
CA LEU A 73 -3.50 -10.76 0.18
C LEU A 73 -4.31 -11.80 -0.62
N LEU A 74 -3.82 -12.23 -1.79
CA LEU A 74 -4.50 -13.23 -2.63
C LEU A 74 -4.50 -14.62 -2.00
N THR A 75 -3.56 -14.88 -1.09
CA THR A 75 -3.39 -16.17 -0.41
C THR A 75 -3.59 -16.08 1.10
N SER A 76 -4.02 -14.92 1.59
CA SER A 76 -4.23 -14.68 3.02
C SER A 76 -5.33 -15.60 3.57
N LYS A 77 -5.11 -16.14 4.77
CA LYS A 77 -6.12 -16.92 5.49
C LYS A 77 -7.09 -16.03 6.28
N ASP A 78 -6.68 -14.79 6.54
CA ASP A 78 -7.43 -13.82 7.35
C ASP A 78 -8.40 -12.98 6.51
N ILE A 79 -8.38 -13.16 5.19
CA ILE A 79 -9.28 -12.51 4.23
C ILE A 79 -10.23 -13.57 3.69
N ASP A 80 -11.53 -13.27 3.64
CA ASP A 80 -12.52 -14.18 3.09
C ASP A 80 -12.47 -14.28 1.55
N GLU A 81 -13.15 -15.28 1.00
CA GLU A 81 -13.11 -15.55 -0.44
C GLU A 81 -13.81 -14.47 -1.28
N PHE A 82 -14.82 -13.76 -0.75
CA PHE A 82 -15.48 -12.68 -1.49
C PHE A 82 -14.55 -11.48 -1.64
N ASP A 83 -13.85 -11.12 -0.56
CA ASP A 83 -12.86 -10.05 -0.60
C ASP A 83 -11.68 -10.41 -1.50
N LYS A 84 -11.22 -11.68 -1.51
CA LYS A 84 -10.19 -12.14 -2.46
C LYS A 84 -10.64 -12.00 -3.91
N GLU A 85 -11.86 -12.42 -4.25
CA GLU A 85 -12.42 -12.25 -5.60
C GLU A 85 -12.48 -10.75 -5.98
N ARG A 86 -12.83 -9.88 -5.03
CA ARG A 86 -12.81 -8.43 -5.26
C ARG A 86 -11.40 -7.91 -5.53
N ILE A 87 -10.38 -8.37 -4.79
CA ILE A 87 -8.97 -8.03 -5.05
C ILE A 87 -8.56 -8.51 -6.46
N ILE A 88 -8.94 -9.73 -6.86
CA ILE A 88 -8.66 -10.28 -8.19
C ILE A 88 -9.30 -9.42 -9.28
N ASN A 89 -10.54 -8.99 -9.09
CA ASN A 89 -11.25 -8.11 -10.03
C ASN A 89 -10.55 -6.74 -10.16
N LEU A 90 -10.17 -6.10 -9.05
CA LEU A 90 -9.38 -4.87 -9.08
C LEU A 90 -8.02 -5.08 -9.78
N TYR A 91 -7.38 -6.23 -9.57
CA TYR A 91 -6.11 -6.56 -10.21
C TYR A 91 -6.24 -6.80 -11.72
N ARG A 92 -7.37 -7.34 -12.19
CA ARG A 92 -7.68 -7.51 -13.62
C ARG A 92 -8.01 -6.19 -14.33
N GLY A 93 -8.24 -5.11 -13.57
CA GLY A 93 -8.46 -3.77 -14.12
C GLY A 93 -9.93 -3.42 -14.36
N VAL A 94 -10.82 -3.79 -13.43
CA VAL A 94 -12.24 -3.42 -13.54
C VAL A 94 -12.44 -1.89 -13.58
N HIS A 95 -13.28 -1.45 -14.52
CA HIS A 95 -13.47 -0.05 -14.92
C HIS A 95 -14.64 0.66 -14.24
N ASN A 96 -15.28 0.04 -13.24
CA ASN A 96 -16.35 0.71 -12.51
C ASN A 96 -15.76 1.79 -11.60
N GLU A 97 -16.18 3.03 -11.81
CA GLU A 97 -15.78 4.20 -11.03
C GLU A 97 -16.00 4.00 -9.53
N VAL A 98 -17.11 3.36 -9.14
CA VAL A 98 -17.43 3.09 -7.73
C VAL A 98 -16.42 2.14 -7.09
N ASP A 99 -15.96 1.14 -7.83
CA ASP A 99 -14.96 0.20 -7.32
C ASP A 99 -13.61 0.86 -7.17
N LEU A 100 -13.20 1.67 -8.16
CA LEU A 100 -11.96 2.44 -8.11
C LEU A 100 -11.98 3.45 -6.96
N GLN A 101 -13.08 4.20 -6.79
CA GLN A 101 -13.23 5.18 -5.71
C GLN A 101 -12.95 4.56 -4.32
N ASN A 102 -13.36 3.32 -4.11
CA ASN A 102 -13.22 2.63 -2.82
C ASN A 102 -11.98 1.72 -2.73
N ALA A 103 -11.22 1.56 -3.82
CA ALA A 103 -10.19 0.53 -3.93
C ALA A 103 -9.07 0.67 -2.89
N LEU A 104 -8.54 1.89 -2.66
CA LEU A 104 -7.45 2.08 -1.68
C LEU A 104 -7.92 1.81 -0.24
N GLY A 105 -9.14 2.21 0.10
CA GLY A 105 -9.73 1.93 1.42
C GLY A 105 -9.87 0.43 1.63
N PHE A 106 -10.49 -0.25 0.66
CA PHE A 106 -10.65 -1.69 0.66
C PHE A 106 -9.32 -2.45 0.79
N ILE A 107 -8.31 -2.11 -0.02
CA ILE A 107 -6.99 -2.75 0.06
C ILE A 107 -6.32 -2.49 1.43
N SER A 108 -6.53 -1.31 2.01
CA SER A 108 -6.03 -0.98 3.36
C SER A 108 -6.69 -1.85 4.42
N ASP A 109 -7.99 -2.09 4.32
CA ASP A 109 -8.72 -2.98 5.24
C ASP A 109 -8.21 -4.42 5.12
N CYS A 110 -8.01 -4.92 3.90
CA CYS A 110 -7.44 -6.25 3.67
C CYS A 110 -6.02 -6.39 4.26
N LEU A 111 -5.16 -5.38 4.09
CA LEU A 111 -3.83 -5.36 4.71
C LEU A 111 -3.90 -5.33 6.23
N MET A 112 -4.85 -4.58 6.79
CA MET A 112 -5.07 -4.54 8.23
C MET A 112 -5.54 -5.90 8.77
N GLN A 113 -6.45 -6.57 8.06
CA GLN A 113 -6.90 -7.92 8.40
C GLN A 113 -5.73 -8.91 8.37
N HIS A 114 -4.95 -8.92 7.29
CA HIS A 114 -3.83 -9.85 7.11
C HIS A 114 -2.68 -9.64 8.11
N HIS A 115 -2.33 -8.40 8.42
CA HIS A 115 -1.19 -8.09 9.29
C HIS A 115 -1.58 -7.75 10.74
N HIS A 116 -2.87 -7.70 11.05
CA HIS A 116 -3.42 -7.27 12.35
C HIS A 116 -2.84 -5.94 12.84
N LYS A 117 -2.58 -5.02 11.90
CA LYS A 117 -1.95 -3.72 12.17
C LYS A 117 -2.54 -2.65 11.27
N LYS A 118 -2.72 -1.45 11.82
CA LYS A 118 -3.14 -0.29 11.03
C LYS A 118 -2.16 -0.04 9.88
N VAL A 119 -2.70 0.30 8.72
CA VAL A 119 -1.93 0.58 7.50
C VAL A 119 -1.53 2.05 7.47
N ILE A 120 -0.30 2.33 7.04
CA ILE A 120 0.15 3.69 6.73
C ILE A 120 0.01 3.91 5.22
N LEU A 121 -0.77 4.92 4.83
CA LEU A 121 -0.85 5.38 3.45
C LEU A 121 0.07 6.59 3.28
N LEU A 122 1.09 6.42 2.44
CA LEU A 122 2.00 7.48 2.03
C LEU A 122 1.70 7.88 0.59
N ILE A 123 1.44 9.16 0.38
CA ILE A 123 1.11 9.75 -0.93
C ILE A 123 2.19 10.77 -1.26
N ASP A 124 2.87 10.58 -2.38
CA ASP A 124 3.83 11.53 -2.95
C ASP A 124 3.25 12.17 -4.21
N GLU A 125 3.49 13.46 -4.43
CA GLU A 125 2.98 14.23 -5.58
C GLU A 125 3.93 14.22 -6.76
#